data_AF-Q21U69-F1
#
_entry.id   AF-Q21U69-F1
#
_cell.length_a   1.000
_cell.length_b   1.000
_cell.length_c   1.000
_cell.angle_alpha   90.00
_cell.angle_beta   90.00
_cell.angle_gamma   90.00
#
_symmetry.space_group_name_H-M   'P 1'
#
loop_
_entity.id
_entity.type
_entity.pdbx_description
1 polymer ?
#
loop_
_entity_poly.entity_id
_entity_poly.type
_entity_poly.pdbx_seq_one_letter_code
_entity_poly.pdbx_strand_id
1 'polypeptide(L)'
;MPTDSLAPDEAQLERLRQMEASIESLNARIARLAIALGVSLANDNDVAGLMSEHHAPTAVHERRVTSGHAEAAHASTSPEHRAAHQREELRGLLVMRYGVEKRYVDDTGVTVTRQIMVQAEQQLERRGFKPGVDGINLARLFGQS
;
A
#
# COMPACT_ATOMS: atom_id res chain seq x y z
N MET A 1 -23.00 -31.69 -6.48
CA MET A 1 -21.83 -30.92 -6.02
C MET A 1 -22.12 -30.50 -4.59
N PRO A 2 -21.61 -31.19 -3.56
CA PRO A 2 -21.78 -30.73 -2.19
C PRO A 2 -20.81 -29.56 -1.98
N THR A 3 -21.34 -28.43 -1.55
CA THR A 3 -20.54 -27.33 -1.02
C THR A 3 -20.06 -27.76 0.36
N ASP A 4 -18.77 -28.13 0.47
CA ASP A 4 -18.10 -28.30 1.75
C ASP A 4 -18.21 -26.99 2.53
N SER A 5 -19.07 -26.98 3.54
CA SER A 5 -19.12 -25.91 4.51
C SER A 5 -17.92 -26.13 5.44
N LEU A 6 -16.85 -25.35 5.23
CA LEU A 6 -15.67 -25.36 6.10
C LEU A 6 -16.10 -25.24 7.57
N ALA A 7 -15.45 -26.02 8.45
CA ALA A 7 -15.72 -25.91 9.88
C ALA A 7 -15.49 -24.45 10.33
N PRO A 8 -16.24 -23.93 11.32
CA PRO A 8 -16.14 -22.52 11.75
C PRO A 8 -14.70 -22.06 12.03
N ASP A 9 -13.88 -22.95 12.61
CA ASP A 9 -12.47 -22.69 12.92
C ASP A 9 -11.59 -22.60 11.66
N GLU A 10 -11.86 -23.42 10.64
CA GLU A 10 -11.13 -23.38 9.36
C GLU A 10 -11.45 -22.12 8.57
N ALA A 11 -12.72 -21.70 8.57
CA ALA A 11 -13.14 -20.46 7.92
C ALA A 11 -12.50 -19.23 8.59
N GLN A 12 -12.35 -19.25 9.92
CA GLN A 12 -11.67 -18.19 10.65
C GLN A 12 -10.17 -18.16 10.35
N LEU A 13 -9.51 -19.30 10.31
CA LEU A 13 -8.09 -19.39 9.95
C LEU A 13 -7.83 -18.89 8.52
N GLU A 14 -8.69 -19.25 7.57
CA GLU A 14 -8.55 -18.79 6.19
C GLU A 14 -8.75 -17.28 6.07
N ARG A 15 -9.71 -16.72 6.81
CA ARG A 15 -9.87 -15.26 6.91
C ARG A 15 -8.59 -14.59 7.43
N LEU A 16 -7.96 -15.13 8.47
CA LEU A 16 -6.71 -14.56 9.02
C LEU A 16 -5.56 -14.63 8.00
N ARG A 17 -5.43 -15.73 7.25
CA ARG A 17 -4.43 -15.84 6.17
C ARG A 17 -4.69 -14.84 5.06
N GLN A 18 -5.94 -14.64 4.68
CA GLN A 18 -6.31 -13.64 3.67
C GLN A 18 -5.98 -12.22 4.15
N MET A 19 -6.20 -11.94 5.44
CA MET A 19 -5.84 -10.66 6.05
C MET A 19 -4.31 -10.43 5.98
N GLU A 20 -3.51 -11.43 6.37
CA GLU A 20 -2.05 -11.39 6.27
C GLU A 20 -1.57 -11.14 4.84
N ALA A 21 -2.04 -11.94 3.88
CA ALA A 21 -1.65 -11.82 2.48
C ALA A 21 -2.00 -10.44 1.90
N SER A 22 -3.15 -9.87 2.30
CA SER A 22 -3.58 -8.55 1.84
C SER A 22 -2.68 -7.43 2.36
N ILE A 23 -2.28 -7.48 3.63
CA ILE A 23 -1.36 -6.51 4.24
C ILE A 23 0.04 -6.66 3.65
N GLU A 24 0.52 -7.89 3.49
CA GLU A 24 1.82 -8.15 2.87
C GLU A 24 1.89 -7.56 1.45
N SER A 25 0.85 -7.79 0.63
CA SER A 25 0.77 -7.22 -0.72
C SER A 25 0.75 -5.70 -0.70
N LEU A 26 -0.04 -5.11 0.22
CA LEU A 26 -0.15 -3.67 0.40
C LEU A 26 1.19 -3.04 0.80
N ASN A 27 1.83 -3.56 1.85
CA ASN A 27 3.11 -3.07 2.34
C ASN A 27 4.21 -3.22 1.29
N ALA A 28 4.23 -4.33 0.54
CA ALA A 28 5.19 -4.51 -0.55
C ALA A 28 5.00 -3.53 -1.70
N ARG A 29 3.77 -3.05 -1.95
CA ARG A 29 3.52 -2.00 -2.93
C ARG A 29 3.97 -0.63 -2.41
N ILE A 30 3.65 -0.32 -1.15
CA ILE A 30 4.08 0.90 -0.47
C ILE A 30 5.61 1.00 -0.46
N ALA A 31 6.30 -0.05 -0.03
CA ALA A 31 7.77 -0.14 0.00
C ALA A 31 8.39 0.13 -1.38
N ARG A 32 7.87 -0.51 -2.44
CA ARG A 32 8.38 -0.33 -3.81
C ARG A 32 8.18 1.10 -4.31
N LEU A 33 7.03 1.70 -4.04
CA LEU A 33 6.76 3.09 -4.43
C LEU A 33 7.63 4.08 -3.65
N ALA A 34 7.78 3.88 -2.34
CA ALA A 34 8.65 4.71 -1.50
C ALA A 34 10.11 4.68 -2.00
N ILE A 35 10.64 3.49 -2.29
CA ILE A 35 11.98 3.32 -2.87
C ILE A 35 12.08 4.00 -4.24
N ALA A 36 11.10 3.77 -5.13
CA ALA A 36 11.12 4.32 -6.48
C ALA A 36 11.06 5.86 -6.50
N LEU A 37 10.36 6.46 -5.52
CA LEU A 37 10.22 7.91 -5.37
C LEU A 37 11.31 8.54 -4.50
N GLY A 38 12.15 7.74 -3.84
CA GLY A 38 13.15 8.22 -2.90
C GLY A 38 12.57 8.85 -1.63
N VAL A 39 11.33 8.47 -1.26
CA VAL A 39 10.64 9.00 -0.07
C VAL A 39 10.92 8.10 1.13
N SER A 40 11.44 8.67 2.21
CA SER A 40 11.64 7.93 3.46
C SER A 40 10.37 7.97 4.32
N LEU A 41 9.60 6.87 4.33
CA LEU A 41 8.40 6.76 5.15
C LEU A 41 8.67 6.65 6.66
N ALA A 42 9.94 6.49 7.06
CA ALA A 42 10.36 6.54 8.45
C ALA A 42 10.51 7.98 8.99
N ASN A 43 10.50 8.99 8.10
CA ASN A 43 10.64 10.40 8.45
C ASN A 43 9.28 11.09 8.36
N ASP A 44 8.75 11.53 9.50
CA ASP A 44 7.43 12.17 9.60
C ASP A 44 7.34 13.43 8.69
N ASN A 45 8.45 14.13 8.44
CA ASN A 45 8.48 15.29 7.52
C ASN A 45 8.29 14.90 6.05
N ASP A 46 8.90 13.79 5.61
CA ASP A 46 8.78 13.32 4.23
C ASP A 46 7.37 12.80 3.96
N VAL A 47 6.77 12.14 4.96
CA VAL A 47 5.36 11.74 4.94
C VAL A 47 4.45 12.96 4.90
N ALA A 48 4.68 13.97 5.75
CA ALA A 48 3.90 15.20 5.75
C ALA A 48 4.00 15.96 4.41
N GLY A 49 5.18 16.01 3.81
CA GLY A 49 5.40 16.56 2.48
C GLY A 49 4.60 15.81 1.42
N LEU A 50 4.70 14.48 1.40
CA LEU A 50 3.93 13.62 0.50
C LEU A 50 2.42 13.82 0.67
N MET A 51 1.92 13.94 1.91
CA MET A 51 0.48 14.15 2.16
C MET A 51 0.00 15.54 1.71
N SER A 52 0.86 16.55 1.85
CA SER A 52 0.55 17.96 1.56
C SER A 52 0.66 18.33 0.08
N GLU A 53 1.35 17.53 -0.73
CA GLU A 53 1.42 17.73 -2.17
C GLU A 53 0.02 17.66 -2.79
N HIS A 54 -0.48 18.81 -3.26
CA HIS A 54 -1.71 18.91 -4.02
C HIS A 54 -1.38 18.66 -5.49
N HIS A 55 -1.71 17.49 -6.01
CA HIS A 55 -1.66 17.26 -7.45
C HIS A 55 -2.94 17.79 -8.09
N ALA A 56 -2.80 18.71 -9.05
CA ALA A 56 -3.90 19.05 -9.95
C ALA A 56 -4.31 17.76 -10.68
N PRO A 57 -5.61 17.43 -10.79
CA PRO A 57 -6.04 16.20 -11.43
C PRO A 57 -5.45 16.16 -12.85
N THR A 58 -4.60 15.17 -13.12
CA THR A 58 -4.27 14.78 -14.49
C THR A 58 -5.59 14.52 -15.18
N ALA A 59 -6.01 15.48 -16.01
CA ALA A 59 -7.24 15.40 -16.76
C ALA A 59 -7.31 14.02 -17.40
N VAL A 60 -8.28 13.23 -16.93
CA VAL A 60 -8.69 11.99 -17.57
C VAL A 60 -8.86 12.36 -19.03
N HIS A 61 -7.93 11.92 -19.88
CA HIS A 61 -8.05 12.07 -21.31
C HIS A 61 -9.19 11.15 -21.74
N GLU A 62 -10.42 11.60 -21.48
CA GLU A 62 -11.60 11.12 -22.16
C GLU A 62 -11.45 11.57 -23.60
N ARG A 63 -10.82 10.68 -24.35
CA ARG A 63 -10.48 10.78 -25.75
C ARG A 63 -11.76 10.94 -26.57
N ARG A 64 -12.30 12.16 -26.64
CA ARG A 64 -13.15 12.56 -27.76
C ARG A 64 -12.21 12.74 -28.95
N VAL A 65 -12.08 11.66 -29.73
CA VAL A 65 -11.41 11.66 -31.03
C VAL A 65 -12.18 12.62 -31.94
N THR A 66 -11.69 13.84 -32.07
CA THR A 66 -11.97 14.68 -33.25
C THR A 66 -10.66 14.88 -33.98
N SER A 67 -10.56 14.12 -35.07
CA SER A 67 -9.66 14.23 -36.23
C SER A 67 -8.85 15.51 -36.34
N GLY A 68 -7.52 15.37 -36.37
CA GLY A 68 -6.64 16.42 -36.87
C GLY A 68 -5.19 16.26 -36.44
N HIS A 69 -4.34 15.92 -37.40
CA HIS A 69 -2.88 15.96 -37.39
C HIS A 69 -2.13 14.79 -36.74
N ALA A 70 -1.52 14.03 -37.65
CA ALA A 70 -0.52 13.00 -37.44
C ALA A 70 0.83 13.60 -37.01
N GLU A 71 0.86 14.22 -35.82
CA GLU A 71 2.10 14.50 -35.08
C GLU A 71 2.15 13.61 -33.83
N ALA A 72 2.57 12.38 -34.07
CA ALA A 72 3.54 11.65 -33.26
C ALA A 72 3.29 11.67 -31.73
N ALA A 73 2.48 10.76 -31.19
CA ALA A 73 2.92 9.39 -30.81
C ALA A 73 4.15 9.29 -29.87
N HIS A 74 4.63 10.40 -29.30
CA HIS A 74 5.60 10.47 -28.20
C HIS A 74 5.01 11.01 -26.90
N ALA A 75 3.68 11.03 -26.77
CA ALA A 75 3.01 11.14 -25.48
C ALA A 75 3.17 9.85 -24.63
N SER A 76 4.36 9.25 -24.66
CA SER A 76 4.83 8.42 -23.56
C SER A 76 4.77 9.29 -22.32
N THR A 77 3.88 8.94 -21.40
CA THR A 77 3.72 9.53 -20.07
C THR A 77 5.05 10.10 -19.58
N SER A 78 5.18 11.44 -19.57
CA SER A 78 6.40 12.12 -19.13
C SER A 78 6.87 11.49 -17.81
N PRO A 79 8.18 11.27 -17.60
CA PRO A 79 8.69 10.75 -16.33
C PRO A 79 8.12 11.52 -15.11
N GLU A 80 7.82 12.79 -15.28
CA GLU A 80 7.14 13.63 -14.28
C GLU A 80 5.69 13.20 -14.01
N HIS A 81 4.89 12.93 -15.05
CA HIS A 81 3.53 12.39 -14.89
C HIS A 81 3.54 11.01 -14.23
N ARG A 82 4.51 10.15 -14.56
CA ARG A 82 4.66 8.84 -13.91
C ARG A 82 4.98 8.99 -12.42
N ALA A 83 5.92 9.87 -12.08
CA ALA A 83 6.25 10.16 -10.69
C ALA A 83 5.05 10.74 -9.94
N ALA A 84 4.28 11.65 -10.55
CA ALA A 84 3.06 12.19 -9.96
C ALA A 84 2.00 11.11 -9.68
N HIS A 85 1.75 10.21 -10.64
CA HIS A 85 0.85 9.08 -10.43
C HIS A 85 1.34 8.13 -9.33
N GLN A 86 2.65 7.86 -9.28
CA GLN A 86 3.23 7.02 -8.23
C GLN A 86 3.12 7.66 -6.84
N ARG A 87 3.26 8.99 -6.74
CA ARG A 87 3.04 9.72 -5.48
C ARG A 87 1.58 9.65 -5.05
N GLU A 88 0.65 9.87 -5.98
CA GLU A 88 -0.78 9.78 -5.69
C GLU A 88 -1.18 8.36 -5.25
N GLU A 89 -0.65 7.35 -5.93
CA GLU A 89 -0.84 5.96 -5.53
C GLU A 89 -0.28 5.71 -4.13
N LEU A 90 0.95 6.15 -3.84
CA LEU A 90 1.55 5.97 -2.52
C LEU A 90 0.71 6.62 -1.42
N ARG A 91 0.19 7.83 -1.65
CA ARG A 91 -0.72 8.52 -0.72
C ARG A 91 -1.99 7.73 -0.47
N GLY A 92 -2.65 7.29 -1.55
CA GLY A 92 -3.86 6.48 -1.46
C GLY A 92 -3.63 5.18 -0.70
N LEU A 93 -2.52 4.49 -0.95
CA LEU A 93 -2.17 3.24 -0.27
C LEU A 93 -1.87 3.44 1.22
N LEU A 94 -1.22 4.53 1.62
CA LEU A 94 -0.99 4.84 3.04
C LEU A 94 -2.30 5.07 3.80
N VAL A 95 -3.23 5.83 3.20
CA VAL A 95 -4.57 6.06 3.78
C VAL A 95 -5.37 4.75 3.83
N MET A 96 -5.33 3.97 2.76
CA MET A 96 -6.00 2.67 2.71
C MET A 96 -5.46 1.72 3.77
N ARG A 97 -4.14 1.65 3.95
CA ARG A 97 -3.51 0.82 4.98
C ARG A 97 -4.01 1.18 6.37
N TYR A 98 -4.03 2.47 6.71
CA TYR A 98 -4.56 2.93 8.00
C TYR A 98 -6.02 2.48 8.20
N GLY A 99 -6.86 2.58 7.17
CA GLY A 99 -8.24 2.10 7.22
C GLY A 99 -8.35 0.58 7.43
N VAL A 100 -7.52 -0.21 6.75
CA VAL A 100 -7.48 -1.67 6.89
C VAL A 100 -7.01 -2.07 8.28
N GLU A 101 -5.93 -1.48 8.78
CA GLU A 101 -5.39 -1.74 10.12
C GLU A 101 -6.43 -1.44 11.19
N LYS A 102 -7.11 -0.29 11.10
CA LYS A 102 -8.20 0.07 12.02
C LYS A 102 -9.31 -0.99 12.01
N ARG A 103 -9.75 -1.40 10.82
CA ARG A 103 -10.78 -2.43 10.69
C ARG A 103 -10.33 -3.78 11.25
N TYR A 104 -9.06 -4.15 11.11
CA TYR A 104 -8.55 -5.42 11.61
C TYR A 104 -8.52 -5.44 13.14
N VAL A 105 -8.15 -4.32 13.75
CA VAL A 105 -8.25 -4.14 15.20
C VAL A 105 -9.70 -4.29 15.67
N ASP A 106 -10.65 -3.69 14.96
CA ASP A 106 -12.08 -3.78 15.30
C ASP A 106 -12.62 -5.22 15.12
N ASP A 107 -12.19 -5.94 14.07
CA ASP A 107 -12.69 -7.27 13.71
C ASP A 107 -12.05 -8.42 14.51
N THR A 108 -10.76 -8.32 14.86
CA THR A 108 -9.96 -9.43 15.45
C THR A 108 -9.24 -9.08 16.74
N GLY A 109 -9.30 -7.81 17.16
CA GLY A 109 -8.58 -7.29 18.32
C GLY A 109 -7.11 -6.98 18.03
N VAL A 110 -6.53 -6.21 18.95
CA VAL A 110 -5.16 -5.68 18.84
C VAL A 110 -4.10 -6.77 18.78
N THR A 111 -4.24 -7.84 19.59
CA THR A 111 -3.22 -8.89 19.69
C THR A 111 -3.06 -9.67 18.38
N VAL A 112 -4.18 -10.08 17.77
CA VAL A 112 -4.16 -10.82 16.50
C VAL A 112 -3.68 -9.90 15.38
N THR A 113 -4.19 -8.67 15.31
CA THR A 113 -3.74 -7.68 14.31
C THR A 113 -2.24 -7.42 14.39
N ARG A 114 -1.69 -7.30 15.61
CA ARG A 114 -0.24 -7.18 15.83
C ARG A 114 0.53 -8.38 15.26
N GLN A 115 0.06 -9.60 15.48
CA GLN A 115 0.71 -10.79 14.95
C GLN A 115 0.71 -10.77 13.42
N ILE A 116 -0.41 -10.41 12.79
CA ILE A 116 -0.53 -10.25 11.34
C ILE A 116 0.49 -9.21 10.82
N MET A 117 0.59 -8.04 11.46
CA MET A 117 1.56 -7.00 11.06
C MET A 117 3.01 -7.49 11.18
N VAL A 118 3.33 -8.19 12.28
CA VAL A 118 4.68 -8.76 12.49
C VAL A 118 5.01 -9.80 11.43
N GLN A 119 4.08 -10.68 11.08
CA GLN A 119 4.29 -11.68 10.03
C GLN A 119 4.48 -11.02 8.67
N ALA A 120 3.65 -10.02 8.32
CA ALA A 120 3.79 -9.29 7.06
C ALA A 120 5.16 -8.59 6.94
N GLU A 121 5.67 -7.99 8.01
CA GLU A 121 7.00 -7.37 8.03
C GLU A 121 8.11 -8.41 7.84
N GLN A 122 8.02 -9.57 8.51
CA GLN A 122 8.97 -10.66 8.32
C GLN A 122 8.99 -11.16 6.87
N GLN A 123 7.84 -11.18 6.17
CA GLN A 123 7.82 -11.56 4.76
C GLN A 123 8.43 -10.49 3.85
N LEU A 124 8.28 -9.20 4.16
CA LEU A 124 8.98 -8.12 3.47
C LEU A 124 10.49 -8.25 3.59
N GLU A 125 10.99 -8.49 4.81
CA GLU A 125 12.41 -8.72 5.06
C GLU A 125 12.92 -9.93 4.24
N ARG A 126 12.18 -11.04 4.22
CA ARG A 126 12.51 -12.22 3.39
C ARG A 126 12.55 -11.91 1.90
N ARG A 127 11.75 -10.95 1.43
CA ARG A 127 11.76 -10.44 0.04
C ARG A 127 12.89 -9.43 -0.22
N GLY A 128 13.71 -9.12 0.78
CA GLY A 128 14.88 -8.25 0.68
C GLY A 128 14.59 -6.77 0.95
N PHE A 129 13.41 -6.44 1.46
CA PHE A 129 13.11 -5.09 1.91
C PHE A 129 13.80 -4.81 3.26
N LYS A 130 14.24 -3.57 3.47
CA LYS A 130 14.77 -3.14 4.77
C LYS A 130 13.61 -2.93 5.76
N PRO A 131 13.81 -3.20 7.05
CA PRO A 131 12.77 -2.97 8.06
C PRO A 131 12.24 -1.53 8.02
N GLY A 132 10.92 -1.38 8.06
CA GLY A 132 10.22 -0.09 8.07
C GLY A 132 10.33 0.74 6.80
N VAL A 133 10.76 0.16 5.69
CA VAL A 133 10.77 0.85 4.38
C VAL A 133 9.37 1.23 3.89
N ASP A 134 8.35 0.51 4.35
CA ASP A 134 6.95 0.79 4.11
C ASP A 134 6.36 1.79 5.14
N GLY A 135 7.20 2.31 6.04
CA GLY A 135 6.80 3.25 7.11
C GLY A 135 6.27 2.59 8.37
N ILE A 136 6.17 1.27 8.45
CA ILE A 136 5.79 0.59 9.70
C ILE A 136 7.05 0.37 10.54
N ASN A 137 7.14 1.06 11.66
CA ASN A 137 8.15 0.75 12.66
C ASN A 137 7.52 -0.03 13.81
N LEU A 138 7.59 -1.36 13.73
CA LEU A 138 7.04 -2.24 14.75
C LEU A 138 7.64 -1.94 16.14
N ALA A 139 8.94 -1.64 16.24
CA ALA A 139 9.56 -1.32 17.53
C ALA A 139 8.96 -0.05 18.16
N ARG A 140 8.72 1.00 17.35
CA ARG A 140 8.06 2.25 17.78
C ARG A 140 6.59 2.03 18.13
N LEU A 141 5.85 1.26 17.32
CA LEU A 141 4.41 1.02 17.51
C LEU A 141 4.11 0.18 18.75
N PHE A 142 5.05 -0.68 19.12
CA PHE A 142 4.81 -1.73 20.10
C PHE A 142 5.70 -1.68 21.33
N GLY A 143 6.56 -0.65 21.43
CA GLY A 143 7.35 -0.35 22.61
C GLY A 143 8.33 -1.46 22.98
N GLN A 144 9.07 -2.00 22.01
CA GLN A 144 10.21 -2.87 22.32
C GLN A 144 11.41 -1.98 22.68
N SER A 145 11.54 -1.67 23.97
CA SER A 145 12.79 -1.28 24.63
C SER A 145 13.44 -2.52 25.26
#